data_AF-A0A094W7Y7-F1
#
_entry.id   AF-A0A094W7Y7-F1
#
_cell.length_a   1.000
_cell.length_b   1.000
_cell.length_c   1.000
_cell.angle_alpha   90.00
_cell.angle_beta   90.00
_cell.angle_gamma   90.00
#
_symmetry.space_group_name_H-M   'P 1'
#
loop_
_entity.id
_entity.type
_entity.pdbx_description
1 polymer ?
#
loop_
_entity_poly.entity_id
_entity_poly.type
_entity_poly.pdbx_seq_one_letter_code
_entity_poly.pdbx_strand_id
1 'polypeptide(L)'
;MSGVLTGKLTIRGKTRTVSLHVREVGAADVSALPKPWGGYLTGYDAEGVIHRKDFGITTYPAMIGDTVHLYIDVEGVRVQK
;
A
#
# COMPACT_ATOMS: atom_id res chain seq x y z
N MET A 1 -8.33 -10.23 -8.45
CA MET A 1 -8.01 -11.15 -7.31
C MET A 1 -7.99 -10.35 -6.01
N SER A 2 -8.24 -10.96 -4.84
CA SER A 2 -8.14 -10.27 -3.54
C SER A 2 -7.41 -11.13 -2.51
N GLY A 3 -6.72 -10.50 -1.56
CA GLY A 3 -5.99 -11.19 -0.50
C GLY A 3 -5.60 -10.28 0.66
N VAL A 4 -5.05 -10.88 1.71
CA VAL A 4 -4.49 -10.13 2.85
C VAL A 4 -2.97 -10.17 2.76
N LEU A 5 -2.35 -9.00 2.68
CA LEU A 5 -0.91 -8.83 2.72
C LEU A 5 -0.48 -8.45 4.14
N THR A 6 0.16 -9.39 4.83
CA THR A 6 0.74 -9.14 6.16
C THR A 6 2.22 -8.79 6.02
N GLY A 7 2.64 -7.67 6.60
CA GLY A 7 4.00 -7.16 6.49
C GLY A 7 4.49 -6.42 7.73
N LYS A 8 5.76 -6.02 7.71
CA LYS A 8 6.36 -5.16 8.74
C LYS A 8 6.34 -3.72 8.27
N LEU A 9 5.65 -2.86 9.00
CA LEU A 9 5.66 -1.41 8.80
C LEU A 9 6.57 -0.77 9.85
N THR A 10 7.49 0.08 9.40
CA THR A 10 8.36 0.86 10.29
C THR A 10 8.09 2.34 10.13
N ILE A 11 7.70 3.01 11.20
CA ILE A 11 7.54 4.46 11.26
C ILE A 11 8.30 4.96 12.48
N ARG A 12 9.16 5.98 12.32
CA ARG A 12 9.98 6.55 13.40
C ARG A 12 10.80 5.50 14.19
N GLY A 13 11.35 4.50 13.50
CA GLY A 13 12.13 3.43 14.13
C GLY A 13 11.32 2.42 14.96
N LYS A 14 9.98 2.53 14.98
CA LYS A 14 9.09 1.54 15.59
C LYS A 14 8.55 0.64 14.51
N THR A 15 8.78 -0.67 14.62
CA THR A 15 8.29 -1.67 13.67
C THR A 15 7.10 -2.42 14.23
N ARG A 16 6.03 -2.54 13.45
CA ARG A 16 4.82 -3.30 13.78
C ARG A 16 4.44 -4.22 12.62
N THR A 17 3.84 -5.37 12.94
CA THR A 17 3.16 -6.17 11.92
C THR A 17 1.84 -5.48 11.60
N VAL A 18 1.57 -5.26 10.31
CA VAL A 18 0.32 -4.71 9.80
C VAL A 18 -0.23 -5.62 8.71
N SER A 19 -1.54 -5.59 8.52
CA SER A 19 -2.23 -6.34 7.47
C SER A 19 -2.98 -5.36 6.57
N LEU A 20 -2.82 -5.52 5.26
CA LEU A 20 -3.55 -4.76 4.25
C LEU A 20 -4.48 -5.69 3.48
N HIS A 21 -5.71 -5.26 3.24
CA HIS A 21 -6.61 -5.89 2.29
C HIS A 21 -6.24 -5.41 0.90
N VAL A 22 -5.72 -6.30 0.07
CA VAL A 22 -5.24 -5.99 -1.28
C VAL A 22 -6.22 -6.52 -2.31
N ARG A 23 -6.53 -5.70 -3.31
CA ARG A 23 -7.32 -6.07 -4.48
C ARG A 23 -6.53 -5.73 -5.73
N GLU A 24 -6.39 -6.71 -6.62
CA GLU A 24 -5.91 -6.46 -7.98
C GLU A 24 -7.00 -5.73 -8.76
N VAL A 25 -6.63 -4.59 -9.35
CA VAL A 25 -7.47 -3.79 -10.25
C VAL A 25 -7.43 -4.36 -11.65
N GLY A 26 -6.25 -4.78 -12.12
CA GLY A 26 -6.06 -5.45 -13.39
C GLY A 26 -4.61 -5.75 -13.70
N ALA A 27 -4.39 -6.68 -14.61
CA ALA A 27 -3.06 -7.09 -15.06
C ALA A 27 -3.11 -7.46 -16.55
N ALA A 28 -2.39 -6.71 -17.39
CA ALA A 28 -2.46 -6.88 -18.85
C ALA A 28 -1.25 -6.30 -19.59
N ASP A 29 -1.04 -6.76 -20.82
CA ASP A 29 -0.22 -6.06 -21.79
C ASP A 29 -0.93 -4.77 -22.23
N VAL A 30 -0.21 -3.65 -22.17
CA VAL A 30 -0.71 -2.33 -22.53
C VAL A 30 0.24 -1.73 -23.56
N SER A 31 -0.30 -1.46 -24.74
CA SER A 31 0.45 -0.90 -25.87
C SER A 31 0.82 0.58 -25.70
N ALA A 32 0.14 1.30 -24.79
CA ALA A 32 0.16 2.77 -24.69
C ALA A 32 0.99 3.34 -23.52
N LEU A 33 1.87 2.56 -22.90
CA LEU A 33 2.67 2.98 -21.75
C LEU A 33 3.92 3.76 -22.12
N PRO A 34 4.65 4.40 -21.16
CA PRO A 34 5.76 5.31 -21.47
C PRO A 34 6.92 4.72 -22.31
N LYS A 35 6.88 3.45 -22.69
CA LYS A 35 7.78 2.83 -23.67
C LYS A 35 7.07 2.69 -25.02
N PRO A 36 7.67 3.14 -26.14
CA PRO A 36 7.05 3.11 -27.48
C PRO A 36 6.56 1.74 -27.98
N TRP A 37 6.99 0.65 -27.33
CA TRP A 37 6.64 -0.73 -27.68
C TRP A 37 5.68 -1.40 -26.68
N GLY A 38 5.09 -0.63 -25.76
CA GLY A 38 4.19 -1.16 -24.73
C GLY A 38 4.90 -1.98 -23.64
N GLY A 39 4.10 -2.61 -22.78
CA GLY A 39 4.59 -3.47 -21.71
C GLY A 39 3.47 -4.05 -20.85
N TYR A 40 3.82 -4.97 -19.95
CA TYR A 40 2.86 -5.57 -19.03
C TYR A 40 2.75 -4.76 -17.75
N LEU A 41 1.53 -4.38 -17.38
CA LEU A 41 1.19 -3.71 -16.13
C LEU A 41 0.41 -4.59 -15.19
N THR A 42 0.54 -4.26 -13.91
CA THR A 42 -0.35 -4.71 -12.85
C THR A 42 -0.76 -3.54 -11.97
N GLY A 43 -2.05 -3.41 -11.67
CA GLY A 43 -2.60 -2.43 -10.73
C GLY A 43 -3.17 -3.09 -9.49
N TYR A 44 -2.95 -2.50 -8.32
CA TYR A 44 -3.49 -2.96 -7.05
C TYR A 44 -3.94 -1.78 -6.18
N ASP A 45 -5.06 -1.97 -5.49
CA ASP A 45 -5.51 -1.12 -4.41
C ASP A 45 -5.29 -1.87 -3.09
N ALA A 46 -4.93 -1.15 -2.04
CA ALA A 46 -4.80 -1.72 -0.71
C ALA A 46 -5.33 -0.79 0.38
N GLU A 47 -6.08 -1.38 1.30
CA GLU A 47 -6.63 -0.68 2.46
C GLU A 47 -6.15 -1.30 3.77
N GLY A 48 -5.95 -0.47 4.78
CA GLY A 48 -5.61 -0.94 6.12
C GLY A 48 -5.87 0.11 7.19
N VAL A 49 -5.82 -0.31 8.45
CA VAL A 49 -5.95 0.58 9.59
C VAL A 49 -4.75 0.38 10.51
N ILE A 50 -4.16 1.49 10.93
CA ILE A 50 -3.11 1.52 11.95
C ILE A 50 -3.48 2.48 13.07
N HIS A 51 -2.79 2.37 14.21
CA HIS A 51 -2.89 3.33 15.30
C HIS A 51 -1.59 4.11 15.41
N ARG A 52 -1.66 5.44 15.34
CA ARG A 52 -0.46 6.30 15.36
C ARG A 52 0.34 6.16 16.67
N LYS A 53 -0.32 5.85 17.78
CA LYS A 53 0.35 5.60 19.06
C LYS A 53 1.27 4.38 19.03
N ASP A 54 0.97 3.36 18.21
CA ASP A 54 1.79 2.14 18.11
C ASP A 54 3.18 2.43 17.53
N PHE A 55 3.30 3.56 16.83
CA PHE A 55 4.51 4.11 16.24
C PHE A 55 5.09 5.29 17.02
N GLY A 56 4.61 5.54 18.25
CA GLY A 56 5.13 6.56 19.16
C GLY A 56 4.65 7.98 18.89
N ILE A 57 3.59 8.16 18.11
CA ILE A 57 2.98 9.47 17.84
C ILE A 57 1.83 9.68 18.82
N THR A 58 2.07 10.34 19.96
CA THR A 58 1.11 10.44 21.07
C THR A 58 0.59 11.86 21.34
N THR A 59 0.97 12.86 20.53
CA THR A 59 0.56 14.25 20.71
C THR A 59 -0.97 14.41 20.58
N TYR A 60 -1.57 15.26 21.42
CA TYR A 60 -2.99 15.67 21.38
C TYR A 60 -4.03 14.52 21.28
N PRO A 61 -4.01 13.51 22.17
CA PRO A 61 -4.85 12.31 22.02
C PRO A 61 -6.36 12.58 22.14
N ALA A 62 -6.77 13.68 22.78
CA ALA A 62 -8.17 14.09 22.89
C ALA A 62 -8.67 14.95 21.71
N MET A 63 -7.78 15.42 20.83
CA MET A 63 -8.12 16.30 19.70
C MET A 63 -7.82 15.67 18.34
N ILE A 64 -6.83 14.77 18.27
CA ILE A 64 -6.42 14.08 17.04
C ILE A 64 -6.65 12.58 17.23
N GLY A 65 -7.50 11.99 16.39
CA GLY A 65 -7.80 10.57 16.40
C GLY A 65 -6.54 9.68 16.35
N ASP A 66 -6.62 8.52 16.99
CA ASP A 66 -5.52 7.55 17.00
C ASP A 66 -5.52 6.65 15.75
N THR A 67 -6.72 6.34 15.24
CA THR A 67 -6.95 5.54 14.05
C THR A 67 -6.54 6.29 12.79
N VAL A 68 -5.70 5.65 11.97
CA VAL A 68 -5.27 6.14 10.66
C VAL A 68 -5.66 5.11 9.63
N HIS A 69 -6.45 5.54 8.64
CA HIS A 69 -6.79 4.75 7.48
C HIS A 69 -5.71 4.88 6.43
N LEU A 70 -5.24 3.75 5.91
CA LEU A 70 -4.29 3.66 4.82
C LEU A 70 -5.06 3.34 3.55
N TYR A 71 -4.90 4.17 2.53
CA TYR A 71 -5.34 3.93 1.16
C TYR A 71 -4.10 3.99 0.28
N ILE A 72 -3.85 2.92 -0.46
CA ILE A 72 -2.62 2.75 -1.25
C ILE A 72 -3.00 2.25 -2.63
N ASP A 73 -2.62 2.99 -3.66
CA ASP A 73 -2.77 2.61 -5.05
C ASP A 73 -1.38 2.38 -5.66
N VAL A 74 -1.18 1.23 -6.31
CA VAL A 74 0.10 0.84 -6.91
C VAL A 74 -0.10 0.41 -8.35
N GLU A 75 0.71 0.99 -9.23
CA GLU A 75 0.89 0.53 -10.60
C GLU A 75 2.32 0.00 -10.78
N GLY A 76 2.43 -1.24 -11.22
CA GLY A 76 3.70 -1.95 -11.42
C GLY A 76 3.97 -2.23 -12.88
N VAL A 77 5.18 -1.89 -13.35
CA VAL A 77 5.67 -2.24 -14.69
C VAL A 77 6.54 -3.48 -14.61
N ARG A 78 6.24 -4.49 -15.44
CA ARG A 78 7.13 -5.67 -15.58
C ARG A 78 8.45 -5.25 -16.24
N VAL A 79 9.55 -5.45 -15.54
CA VAL A 79 10.90 -5.28 -16.06
C VAL A 79 11.55 -6.64 -16.30
N GLN A 80 12.23 -6.83 -17.42
CA GLN A 80 13.13 -7.98 -17.58
C GLN A 80 14.34 -7.77 -16.68
N LYS A 81 14.77 -8.85 -16.03
CA LYS A 81 15.92 -8.86 -15.12
C LYS A 81 17.17 -9.27 -15.87
#